data_AF-A0AAE1D3M6-F1
#
_entry.id   AF-A0AAE1D3M6-F1
#
_cell.length_a   1.000
_cell.length_b   1.000
_cell.length_c   1.000
_cell.angle_alpha   90.00
_cell.angle_beta   90.00
_cell.angle_gamma   90.00
#
_symmetry.space_group_name_H-M   'P 1'
#
loop_
_entity.id
_entity.type
_entity.pdbx_description
1 polymer ?
#
loop_
_entity_poly.entity_id
_entity_poly.type
_entity_poly.pdbx_seq_one_letter_code
_entity_poly.pdbx_strand_id
1 'polypeptide(L)'
;MRKLSFHSTWRQELWTSAIELTIFYKPLTVETLKQQPAVSTADVFGKLGGQMGLFLGASLLSCIENFGAVLSSDPQLFQGLQEILDL
;
A
#
# COMPACT_ATOMS: atom_id res chain seq x y z
N MET A 1 37.30 70.42 19.39
CA MET A 1 38.04 69.40 18.60
C MET A 1 37.52 68.02 18.98
N ARG A 2 36.66 67.42 18.15
CA ARG A 2 36.05 66.10 18.43
C ARG A 2 36.88 65.03 17.71
N LYS A 3 37.74 64.32 18.46
CA LYS A 3 38.59 63.28 17.90
C LYS A 3 37.71 62.06 17.64
N LEU A 4 37.30 61.87 16.38
CA LEU A 4 36.54 60.70 15.94
C LEU A 4 37.47 59.48 16.04
N SER A 5 37.25 58.65 17.06
CA SER A 5 37.90 57.35 17.23
C SER A 5 37.30 56.35 16.24
N PHE A 6 37.72 56.45 14.99
CA PHE A 6 37.30 55.58 13.88
C PHE A 6 38.49 54.72 13.48
N HIS A 7 38.78 53.64 14.21
CA HIS A 7 39.76 52.67 13.69
C HIS A 7 39.62 51.21 14.16
N SER A 8 38.85 50.89 15.21
CA SER A 8 38.77 49.51 15.71
C SER A 8 37.40 48.85 15.58
N THR A 9 36.31 49.62 15.51
CA THR A 9 34.94 49.08 15.53
C THR A 9 34.54 48.39 14.22
N TRP A 10 34.87 49.01 13.06
CA TRP A 10 34.49 48.52 11.72
C TRP A 10 35.09 47.16 11.36
N ARG A 11 36.26 46.83 11.93
CA ARG A 11 36.88 45.53 11.69
C ARG A 11 36.09 44.42 12.37
N GLN A 12 35.57 44.66 13.58
CA GLN A 12 34.80 43.65 14.32
C GLN A 12 33.44 43.36 13.67
N GLU A 13 32.77 44.39 13.14
CA GLU A 13 31.48 44.23 12.45
C GLU A 13 31.58 43.41 11.15
N LEU A 14 32.73 43.51 10.47
CA LEU A 14 33.01 42.70 9.28
C LEU A 14 33.23 41.22 9.63
N TRP A 15 33.87 40.93 10.78
CA TRP A 15 34.11 39.55 11.22
C TRP A 15 32.86 38.87 11.77
N THR A 16 31.94 39.62 12.39
CA THR A 16 30.69 39.04 12.93
C THR A 16 29.64 38.77 11.85
N SER A 17 29.76 39.38 10.67
CA SER A 17 28.79 39.28 9.58
C SER A 17 29.29 38.47 8.38
N ALA A 18 30.56 38.06 8.37
CA ALA A 18 31.14 37.28 7.28
C ALA A 18 30.82 35.79 7.45
N ILE A 19 29.95 35.28 6.57
CA ILE A 19 29.72 33.85 6.37
C ILE A 19 30.16 33.50 4.96
N GLU A 20 31.16 32.64 4.85
CA GLU A 20 31.64 32.08 3.59
C GLU A 20 31.09 30.66 3.46
N LEU A 21 30.05 30.48 2.64
CA LEU A 21 29.46 29.18 2.37
C LEU A 21 29.94 28.68 1.02
N THR A 22 30.85 27.70 1.03
CA THR A 22 31.34 27.07 -0.19
C THR A 22 30.59 25.77 -0.43
N ILE A 23 29.66 25.80 -1.39
CA ILE A 23 28.84 24.65 -1.79
C ILE A 23 29.58 23.87 -2.87
N PHE A 24 29.79 22.57 -2.66
CA PHE A 24 30.38 21.67 -3.64
C PHE A 24 29.49 20.45 -3.87
N TYR A 25 29.56 19.87 -5.08
CA TYR A 25 28.86 18.62 -5.41
C TYR A 25 29.67 17.42 -4.90
N LYS A 26 29.03 16.50 -4.17
CA LYS A 26 29.58 15.15 -3.94
C LYS A 26 29.66 14.42 -5.30
N PRO A 27 30.70 13.60 -5.55
CA PRO A 27 30.85 12.87 -6.81
C PRO A 27 29.60 12.03 -7.11
N LEU A 28 29.23 12.03 -8.40
CA LEU A 28 28.09 11.42 -9.12
C LEU A 28 27.21 10.38 -8.39
N THR A 29 26.60 10.74 -7.26
CA THR A 29 25.48 9.97 -6.69
C THR A 29 24.20 10.70 -7.01
N VAL A 30 23.59 10.34 -8.13
CA VAL A 30 22.22 10.77 -8.47
C VAL A 30 21.26 10.06 -7.51
N GLU A 31 20.80 10.76 -6.47
CA GLU A 31 19.67 10.31 -5.66
C GLU A 31 18.44 10.20 -6.56
N THR A 32 18.14 8.98 -6.96
CA THR A 32 17.01 8.71 -7.85
C THR A 32 15.77 8.61 -6.98
N LEU A 33 15.05 9.72 -6.81
CA LEU A 33 13.74 9.75 -6.14
C LEU A 33 12.69 9.08 -7.05
N LYS A 34 12.69 7.74 -7.08
CA LYS A 34 11.66 6.95 -7.75
C LYS A 34 10.38 7.00 -6.91
N GLN A 35 9.39 7.75 -7.39
CA GLN A 35 8.02 7.62 -6.89
C GLN A 35 7.50 6.23 -7.28
N GLN A 36 7.37 5.34 -6.29
CA GLN A 36 6.65 4.09 -6.48
C GLN A 36 5.16 4.38 -6.31
N PRO A 37 4.30 4.02 -7.28
CA PRO A 37 2.87 4.19 -7.13
C PRO A 37 2.39 3.37 -5.93
N ALA A 38 1.66 4.00 -5.00
CA ALA A 38 1.23 3.37 -3.75
C ALA A 38 0.20 2.25 -3.94
N VAL A 39 -0.48 2.21 -5.10
CA VAL A 39 -1.47 1.21 -5.47
C VAL A 39 -1.41 1.02 -6.98
N SER A 40 -1.10 -0.19 -7.44
CA SER A 40 -1.18 -0.57 -8.85
C SER A 40 -2.57 -1.11 -9.19
N THR A 41 -2.91 -1.20 -10.48
CA THR A 41 -4.15 -1.87 -10.92
C THR A 41 -4.21 -3.31 -10.43
N ALA A 42 -3.07 -4.02 -10.42
CA ALA A 42 -2.98 -5.38 -9.90
C ALA A 42 -3.35 -5.49 -8.40
N ASP A 43 -2.97 -4.51 -7.57
CA ASP A 43 -3.31 -4.49 -6.15
C ASP A 43 -4.81 -4.28 -5.92
N VAL A 44 -5.45 -3.43 -6.73
CA VAL A 44 -6.90 -3.20 -6.66
C VAL A 44 -7.67 -4.44 -7.10
N PHE A 45 -7.27 -5.04 -8.22
CA PHE A 45 -7.88 -6.29 -8.70
C PHE A 45 -7.65 -7.46 -7.75
N GLY A 46 -6.49 -7.54 -7.10
CA GLY A 46 -6.21 -8.55 -6.07
C GLY A 46 -7.11 -8.40 -4.84
N LYS A 47 -7.29 -7.17 -4.32
CA LYS A 47 -8.20 -6.90 -3.20
C LYS A 47 -9.66 -7.17 -3.56
N LEU A 48 -10.08 -6.77 -4.75
CA LEU A 48 -11.43 -7.00 -5.27
C LEU A 48 -11.71 -8.50 -5.46
N GLY A 49 -10.81 -9.20 -6.16
CA GLY A 49 -10.90 -10.64 -6.42
C GLY A 49 -10.88 -11.48 -5.14
N GLY A 50 -10.10 -11.08 -4.13
CA GLY A 50 -10.07 -11.75 -2.84
C GLY A 50 -11.41 -11.64 -2.08
N GLN A 51 -11.99 -10.44 -2.00
CA GLN A 51 -13.27 -10.24 -1.30
C GLN A 51 -14.46 -10.86 -2.04
N MET A 52 -14.52 -10.70 -3.37
CA MET A 52 -15.56 -11.32 -4.20
C MET A 52 -15.41 -12.85 -4.21
N GLY A 53 -14.19 -13.36 -4.29
CA GLY A 53 -13.89 -14.79 -4.23
C GLY A 53 -14.30 -15.42 -2.90
N LEU A 54 -14.08 -14.73 -1.77
CA LEU A 54 -14.55 -15.17 -0.45
C LEU A 54 -16.07 -15.26 -0.41
N PHE A 55 -16.77 -14.25 -0.93
CA PHE A 55 -18.23 -14.21 -0.97
C PHE A 55 -18.81 -15.33 -1.85
N LEU A 56 -18.24 -15.54 -3.04
CA LEU A 56 -18.64 -16.63 -3.93
C LEU A 56 -18.33 -18.01 -3.34
N GLY A 57 -17.17 -18.18 -2.70
CA GLY A 57 -16.79 -19.42 -2.03
C GLY A 57 -17.74 -19.77 -0.88
N ALA A 58 -18.09 -18.79 -0.05
CA ALA A 58 -19.07 -18.98 1.02
C ALA A 58 -20.46 -19.33 0.47
N SER A 59 -20.92 -18.61 -0.56
CA SER A 59 -22.18 -18.91 -1.23
C SER A 59 -22.21 -20.32 -1.81
N LEU A 60 -21.11 -20.78 -2.42
CA LEU A 60 -21.02 -22.14 -2.98
C LEU A 60 -21.11 -23.19 -1.88
N LEU A 61 -20.40 -22.98 -0.76
CA LEU A 61 -20.48 -23.86 0.40
C LEU A 61 -21.92 -23.95 0.92
N SER A 62 -22.60 -22.81 1.07
CA SER A 62 -24.01 -22.76 1.48
C SER A 62 -24.94 -23.47 0.48
N CYS A 63 -24.69 -23.35 -0.83
CA CYS A 63 -25.47 -24.09 -1.83
C CYS A 63 -25.31 -25.60 -1.68
N ILE A 64 -24.07 -26.09 -1.52
CA ILE A 64 -23.78 -27.51 -1.32
C ILE A 64 -24.43 -28.02 -0.04
N GLU A 65 -24.33 -27.25 1.05
CA GLU A 65 -24.94 -27.60 2.33
C GLU A 65 -26.47 -27.69 2.23
N ASN A 66 -27.12 -26.73 1.57
CA ASN A 66 -28.57 -26.77 1.35
C ASN A 66 -28.99 -27.97 0.49
N PHE A 67 -28.25 -28.28 -0.58
CA PHE A 67 -28.55 -29.41 -1.43
C PHE A 67 -28.39 -30.74 -0.68
N GLY A 68 -27.33 -30.88 0.12
CA GLY A 68 -27.11 -32.04 0.98
C GLY A 68 -28.16 -32.17 2.09
N ALA A 69 -28.59 -31.06 2.67
CA ALA A 69 -29.63 -31.03 3.71
C ALA A 69 -30.99 -31.45 3.14
N VAL A 70 -31.37 -30.91 1.98
CA VAL A 70 -32.60 -31.30 1.28
C VAL A 70 -32.58 -32.79 0.95
N LEU A 71 -31.48 -33.29 0.41
CA LEU A 71 -31.32 -34.70 0.08
C LEU A 71 -31.42 -35.62 1.31
N SER A 72 -30.90 -35.17 2.46
CA SER A 72 -30.94 -35.93 3.71
C SER A 72 -32.31 -35.86 4.41
N SER A 73 -33.11 -34.83 4.12
CA SER A 73 -34.41 -34.61 4.75
C SER A 73 -35.53 -35.50 4.21
N ASP A 74 -35.41 -35.98 2.97
CA ASP A 74 -36.39 -36.87 2.34
C ASP A 74 -35.72 -38.19 1.86
N PRO A 75 -35.85 -39.29 2.63
CA PRO A 75 -35.24 -40.58 2.30
C PRO A 75 -35.68 -41.16 0.95
N GLN A 76 -36.89 -40.80 0.47
CA GLN A 76 -37.39 -41.30 -0.82
C GLN A 76 -36.65 -40.66 -1.99
N LEU A 77 -36.28 -39.39 -1.85
CA LEU A 77 -35.53 -38.65 -2.87
C LEU A 77 -34.08 -39.14 -2.97
N PHE A 78 -33.47 -39.52 -1.84
CA PHE A 78 -32.16 -40.16 -1.82
C PHE A 78 -32.16 -41.54 -2.47
N GLN A 79 -33.15 -42.39 -2.17
CA GLN A 79 -33.28 -43.70 -2.81
C GLN A 79 -33.57 -43.60 -4.31
N GLY A 80 -34.45 -42.68 -4.73
CA GLY A 80 -34.72 -42.46 -6.15
C GLY A 80 -33.49 -41.96 -6.94
N LEU A 81 -32.61 -41.17 -6.31
CA LEU A 81 -31.35 -40.78 -6.93
C LEU A 81 -30.33 -41.93 -6.99
N GLN A 82 -30.26 -42.79 -5.96
CA GLN A 82 -29.41 -43.99 -6.01
C GLN A 82 -29.87 -44.95 -7.12
N GLU A 83 -31.18 -45.14 -7.28
CA GLU A 83 -31.74 -46.00 -8.31
C GLU A 83 -31.47 -45.49 -9.74
N ILE A 84 -31.34 -44.17 -9.93
CA ILE A 84 -30.94 -43.56 -11.21
C ILE A 84 -29.42 -43.64 -11.44
N LEU A 85 -28.62 -43.57 -10.39
CA LEU A 85 -27.14 -43.64 -10.46
C LEU A 85 -26.60 -45.07 -10.60
N ASP A 86 -27.36 -46.07 -10.12
CA ASP A 86 -27.04 -47.50 -10.24
C ASP A 86 -27.55 -48.13 -11.56
N LEU A 87 -28.20 -47.35 -12.43
CA LEU A 87 -28.57 -47.69 -13.81
C LEU A 87 -27.44 -47.38 -14.81
#